data_AF-A0AAD7GUI8-F1
#
_entry.id   AF-A0AAD7GUI8-F1
#
_cell.length_a   1.000
_cell.length_b   1.000
_cell.length_c   1.000
_cell.angle_alpha   90.00
_cell.angle_beta   90.00
_cell.angle_gamma   90.00
#
_symmetry.space_group_name_H-M   'P 1'
#
loop_
_entity.id
_entity.type
_entity.pdbx_description
1 polymer ?
#
loop_
_entity_poly.entity_id
_entity_poly.type
_entity_poly.pdbx_seq_one_letter_code
_entity_poly.pdbx_strand_id
1 'polypeptide(L)'
;MATVPIPWPSHEVCEHLVSKSSGYFIYASTIIKFIDDKNFRPTERLGIIMGITEPDSGSPYSALDQLYTQILSGVPTRSQLFKILTVIAANGGDNFRHIPWPFKVTFSVKSTNDIEQLLDLRPGDVRLMLRGLHSLINVEYGEDANGEPEEDSEVIVHHTSFLDFLNDPARSAEFH
;
A
#
# COMPACT_ATOMS: atom_id res chain seq x y z
N MET A 1 -26.85 9.19 1.66
CA MET A 1 -25.86 9.06 2.76
C MET A 1 -26.25 7.84 3.58
N ALA A 2 -25.45 6.77 3.57
CA ALA A 2 -25.73 5.59 4.36
C ALA A 2 -25.54 5.93 5.85
N THR A 3 -26.58 5.74 6.67
CA THR A 3 -26.56 5.99 8.11
C THR A 3 -25.77 4.90 8.83
N VAL A 4 -24.58 5.24 9.31
CA VAL A 4 -23.81 4.38 10.22
C VAL A 4 -24.26 4.59 11.67
N PRO A 5 -24.27 3.54 12.52
CA PRO A 5 -24.66 3.67 13.93
C PRO A 5 -23.64 4.51 14.69
N ILE A 6 -24.08 5.48 15.52
CA ILE A 6 -23.19 6.35 16.32
C ILE A 6 -23.12 5.81 17.77
N PRO A 7 -21.93 5.66 18.37
CA PRO A 7 -20.61 5.92 17.78
C PRO A 7 -20.24 4.90 16.71
N TRP A 8 -19.57 5.40 15.65
CA TRP A 8 -19.01 4.57 14.60
C TRP A 8 -17.48 4.75 14.56
N PRO A 9 -16.69 3.66 14.59
CA PRO A 9 -17.09 2.29 14.89
C PRO A 9 -17.61 2.15 16.34
N SER A 10 -18.22 1.02 16.68
CA SER A 10 -18.57 0.73 18.07
C SER A 10 -17.31 0.60 18.92
N HIS A 11 -17.44 0.84 20.23
CA HIS A 11 -16.32 0.73 21.16
C HIS A 11 -15.67 -0.67 21.13
N GLU A 12 -16.48 -1.72 21.11
CA GLU A 12 -16.03 -3.11 21.02
C GLU A 12 -15.19 -3.37 19.76
N VAL A 13 -15.58 -2.81 18.61
CA VAL A 13 -14.81 -2.91 17.38
C VAL A 13 -13.47 -2.19 17.53
N CYS A 14 -13.44 -1.00 18.13
CA CYS A 14 -12.21 -0.28 18.39
C CYS A 14 -11.27 -1.07 19.31
N GLU A 15 -11.78 -1.63 20.42
CA GLU A 15 -11.00 -2.47 21.34
C GLU A 15 -10.41 -3.70 20.64
N HIS A 16 -11.21 -4.35 19.78
CA HIS A 16 -10.75 -5.48 18.97
C HIS A 16 -9.61 -5.10 18.03
N LEU A 17 -9.72 -3.97 17.32
CA LEU A 17 -8.67 -3.48 16.43
C LEU A 17 -7.39 -3.09 17.20
N VAL A 18 -7.54 -2.48 18.38
CA VAL A 18 -6.42 -2.15 19.26
C VAL A 18 -5.71 -3.42 19.73
N SER A 19 -6.47 -4.44 20.16
CA SER A 19 -5.92 -5.73 20.55
C SER A 19 -5.16 -6.40 19.38
N LYS A 20 -5.76 -6.45 18.19
CA LYS A 20 -5.13 -6.99 16.96
C LYS A 20 -3.87 -6.24 16.51
N SER A 21 -3.78 -4.95 16.83
CA SER A 21 -2.62 -4.15 16.45
C SER A 21 -1.35 -4.59 17.15
N SER A 22 -1.42 -5.33 18.26
CA SER A 22 -0.27 -5.80 19.04
C SER A 22 0.75 -4.69 19.36
N GLY A 23 0.29 -3.43 19.46
CA GLY A 23 1.13 -2.26 19.70
C GLY A 23 1.76 -1.63 18.45
N TYR A 24 1.54 -2.17 17.25
CA TYR A 24 2.02 -1.59 16.00
C TYR A 24 1.13 -0.42 15.57
N PHE A 25 1.60 0.81 15.79
CA PHE A 25 0.93 2.02 15.29
C PHE A 25 0.65 1.95 13.78
N ILE A 26 1.57 1.37 13.01
CA ILE A 26 1.44 1.20 11.55
C ILE A 26 0.19 0.36 11.19
N TYR A 27 -0.19 -0.61 12.02
CA TYR A 27 -1.39 -1.42 11.79
C TYR A 27 -2.65 -0.54 11.88
N ALA A 28 -2.77 0.25 12.95
CA ALA A 28 -3.89 1.15 13.16
C ALA A 28 -3.95 2.26 12.09
N SER A 29 -2.82 2.89 11.76
CA SER A 29 -2.76 3.94 10.73
C SER A 29 -3.14 3.41 9.36
N THR A 30 -2.70 2.21 9.00
CA THR A 30 -3.03 1.55 7.74
C THR A 30 -4.53 1.24 7.67
N ILE A 31 -5.15 0.75 8.76
CA ILE A 31 -6.60 0.49 8.81
C ILE A 31 -7.39 1.78 8.64
N ILE A 32 -7.03 2.84 9.37
CA ILE A 32 -7.73 4.12 9.29
C ILE A 32 -7.68 4.64 7.87
N LYS A 33 -6.50 4.65 7.24
CA LYS A 33 -6.36 5.01 5.84
C LYS A 33 -7.21 4.12 4.95
N PHE A 34 -7.13 2.80 5.08
CA PHE A 34 -7.88 1.85 4.24
C PHE A 34 -9.40 2.06 4.29
N ILE A 35 -9.92 2.40 5.46
CA ILE A 35 -11.32 2.73 5.68
C ILE A 35 -11.67 4.11 5.10
N ASP A 36 -10.77 5.08 5.22
CA ASP A 36 -10.89 6.45 4.69
C ASP A 36 -10.61 6.54 3.18
N ASP A 37 -11.14 5.57 2.42
CA ASP A 37 -11.10 5.61 0.96
C ASP A 37 -12.37 6.24 0.41
N LYS A 38 -12.24 7.41 -0.23
CA LYS A 38 -13.37 8.10 -0.88
C LYS A 38 -14.10 7.28 -1.94
N ASN A 39 -13.49 6.21 -2.44
CA ASN A 39 -14.03 5.38 -3.51
C ASN A 39 -14.82 4.16 -2.99
N PHE A 40 -14.77 3.88 -1.68
CA PHE A 40 -15.37 2.69 -1.09
C PHE A 40 -16.24 3.06 0.11
N ARG A 41 -17.10 2.12 0.52
CA ARG A 41 -17.90 2.30 1.72
C ARG A 41 -17.07 1.95 2.96
N PRO A 42 -16.98 2.85 3.95
CA PRO A 42 -16.17 2.61 5.13
C PRO A 42 -16.65 1.41 5.94
N THR A 43 -17.96 1.11 5.93
CA THR A 43 -18.53 -0.07 6.58
C THR A 43 -18.12 -1.38 5.91
N GLU A 44 -18.05 -1.42 4.58
CA GLU A 44 -17.60 -2.60 3.83
C GLU A 44 -16.09 -2.82 4.04
N ARG A 45 -15.29 -1.75 4.00
CA ARG A 45 -13.84 -1.78 4.30
C ARG A 45 -13.58 -2.27 5.72
N LEU A 46 -14.30 -1.76 6.71
CA LEU A 46 -14.20 -2.23 8.10
C LEU A 46 -14.55 -3.72 8.21
N GLY A 47 -15.59 -4.20 7.51
CA GLY A 47 -15.94 -5.61 7.45
C GLY A 47 -14.80 -6.50 6.92
N ILE A 48 -14.09 -6.04 5.89
CA ILE A 48 -12.91 -6.74 5.34
C ILE A 48 -11.80 -6.88 6.38
N ILE A 49 -11.52 -5.81 7.15
CA ILE A 49 -10.50 -5.83 8.21
C ILE A 49 -10.92 -6.73 9.38
N MET A 50 -12.19 -6.70 9.76
CA MET A 50 -12.71 -7.55 10.83
C MET A 50 -12.67 -9.04 10.47
N GLY A 51 -12.79 -9.37 9.18
CA GLY A 51 -12.70 -10.72 8.65
C GLY A 51 -11.29 -11.31 8.55
N ILE A 52 -10.23 -10.54 8.87
CA ILE A 52 -8.86 -11.08 8.90
C ILE A 52 -8.77 -12.09 10.05
N THR A 53 -8.36 -13.32 9.75
CA THR A 53 -8.16 -14.39 10.74
C THR A 53 -7.06 -14.01 11.74
N GLU A 54 -7.00 -14.65 12.90
CA GLU A 54 -5.91 -14.41 13.84
C GLU A 54 -4.55 -14.76 13.24
N PRO A 55 -3.50 -13.98 13.56
CA PRO A 55 -2.15 -14.26 13.09
C PRO A 55 -1.63 -15.60 13.59
N ASP A 56 -1.08 -16.41 12.68
CA ASP A 56 -0.26 -17.54 13.09
C ASP A 56 0.95 -17.00 13.86
N SER A 57 1.22 -17.58 15.03
CA SER A 57 2.21 -17.11 16.01
C SER A 57 3.68 -17.24 15.56
N GLY A 58 3.93 -17.50 14.27
CA GLY A 58 5.25 -17.76 13.70
C GLY A 58 6.13 -16.52 13.46
N SER A 59 5.55 -15.30 13.39
CA SER A 59 6.30 -14.06 13.11
C SER A 59 5.78 -12.88 13.93
N PRO A 60 6.67 -11.99 14.44
CA PRO A 60 6.24 -10.74 15.10
C PRO A 60 5.49 -9.80 14.16
N TYR A 61 5.69 -9.91 12.84
CA TYR A 61 5.02 -9.09 11.83
C TYR A 61 3.74 -9.72 11.26
N SER A 62 3.36 -10.92 11.71
CA SER A 62 2.23 -11.70 11.20
C SER A 62 0.93 -10.89 11.05
N ALA A 63 0.58 -10.06 12.03
CA ALA A 63 -0.60 -9.20 11.96
C ALA A 63 -0.51 -8.17 10.82
N LEU A 64 0.65 -7.53 10.64
CA LEU A 64 0.90 -6.57 9.55
C LEU A 64 0.94 -7.27 8.19
N ASP A 65 1.59 -8.43 8.10
CA ASP A 65 1.71 -9.21 6.87
C ASP A 65 0.34 -9.66 6.37
N GLN A 66 -0.54 -10.09 7.28
CA GLN A 66 -1.93 -10.42 6.96
C GLN A 66 -2.74 -9.20 6.55
N LEU A 67 -2.55 -8.05 7.20
CA LEU A 67 -3.20 -6.81 6.80
C LEU A 67 -2.80 -6.41 5.38
N TYR A 68 -1.51 -6.43 5.07
CA TYR A 68 -1.00 -6.12 3.72
C TYR A 68 -1.52 -7.11 2.69
N THR A 69 -1.44 -8.41 2.98
CA THR A 69 -1.98 -9.48 2.13
C THR A 69 -3.46 -9.28 1.83
N GLN A 70 -4.26 -8.94 2.85
CA GLN A 70 -5.69 -8.71 2.70
C GLN A 70 -6.00 -7.48 1.85
N ILE A 71 -5.24 -6.39 2.00
CA ILE A 71 -5.42 -5.19 1.18
C ILE A 71 -5.06 -5.48 -0.28
N LEU A 72 -3.94 -6.17 -0.52
CA LEU A 72 -3.47 -6.52 -1.86
C LEU A 72 -4.40 -7.52 -2.56
N SER A 73 -4.98 -8.47 -1.83
CA SER A 73 -5.87 -9.50 -2.40
C SER A 73 -7.15 -8.92 -3.00
N GLY A 74 -7.56 -7.73 -2.57
CA GLY A 74 -8.73 -6.98 -3.04
C GLY A 74 -8.56 -6.31 -4.41
N VAL A 75 -7.36 -6.31 -4.99
CA VAL A 75 -7.12 -5.71 -6.32
C VAL A 75 -7.42 -6.75 -7.43
N PRO A 76 -8.28 -6.42 -8.43
CA PRO A 76 -8.71 -7.39 -9.44
C PRO A 76 -7.58 -7.93 -10.32
N THR A 77 -6.64 -7.09 -10.73
CA THR A 77 -5.61 -7.44 -11.73
C THR A 77 -4.27 -7.77 -11.08
N ARG A 78 -4.16 -8.97 -10.51
CA ARG A 78 -2.99 -9.37 -9.73
C ARG A 78 -1.69 -9.39 -10.54
N SER A 79 -1.68 -9.94 -11.76
CA SER A 79 -0.47 -10.07 -12.57
C SER A 79 0.24 -8.74 -12.89
N GLN A 80 -0.52 -7.71 -13.26
CA GLN A 80 0.04 -6.37 -13.48
C GLN A 80 0.40 -5.70 -12.16
N LEU A 81 -0.38 -5.93 -11.10
CA LEU A 81 -0.11 -5.36 -9.79
C LEU A 81 1.22 -5.85 -9.26
N PHE A 82 1.51 -7.15 -9.36
CA PHE A 82 2.78 -7.71 -8.97
C PHE A 82 3.93 -7.00 -9.67
N LYS A 83 3.88 -6.84 -11.00
CA LYS A 83 4.93 -6.14 -11.75
C LYS A 83 5.15 -4.71 -11.24
N ILE A 84 4.06 -3.97 -10.99
CA ILE A 84 4.13 -2.61 -10.44
C ILE A 84 4.77 -2.62 -9.05
N LEU A 85 4.33 -3.52 -8.16
CA LEU A 85 4.87 -3.64 -6.80
C LEU A 85 6.34 -4.08 -6.79
N THR A 86 6.76 -4.95 -7.71
CA THR A 86 8.17 -5.33 -7.88
C THR A 86 9.03 -4.13 -8.25
N VAL A 87 8.56 -3.28 -9.18
CA VAL A 87 9.26 -2.04 -9.54
C VAL A 87 9.34 -1.11 -8.33
N ILE A 88 8.24 -0.92 -7.58
CA ILE A 88 8.21 -0.07 -6.38
C ILE A 88 9.16 -0.61 -5.29
N ALA A 89 9.14 -1.91 -5.01
CA ALA A 89 10.00 -2.56 -4.02
C ALA A 89 11.49 -2.46 -4.38
N ALA A 90 11.81 -2.58 -5.67
CA ALA A 90 13.16 -2.39 -6.18
C ALA A 90 13.65 -0.95 -5.96
N ASN A 91 12.80 0.06 -6.16
CA ASN A 91 13.18 1.47 -6.00
C ASN A 91 13.24 1.95 -4.54
N GLY A 92 12.34 1.45 -3.68
CA GLY A 92 12.25 1.86 -2.27
C GLY A 92 13.16 1.10 -1.31
N GLY A 93 13.69 -0.06 -1.71
CA GLY A 93 14.55 -0.89 -0.87
C GLY A 93 16.02 -0.50 -0.90
N ASP A 94 16.75 -0.92 0.13
CA ASP A 94 18.22 -0.92 0.17
C ASP A 94 18.88 -1.81 -0.90
N ASN A 95 18.10 -2.47 -1.74
CA ASN A 95 18.54 -3.34 -2.83
C ASN A 95 19.50 -2.63 -3.81
N PHE A 96 19.44 -1.30 -3.90
CA PHE A 96 20.37 -0.47 -4.69
C PHE A 96 21.54 0.11 -3.89
N ARG A 97 21.76 -0.29 -2.62
CA ARG A 97 22.93 0.15 -1.82
C ARG A 97 24.26 -0.22 -2.47
N HIS A 98 24.29 -1.26 -3.30
CA HIS A 98 25.48 -1.73 -4.01
C HIS A 98 25.63 -1.18 -5.43
N ILE A 99 24.66 -0.41 -5.94
CA ILE A 99 24.73 0.14 -7.29
C ILE A 99 25.53 1.45 -7.25
N PRO A 100 26.63 1.56 -8.03
CA PRO A 100 27.44 2.78 -8.05
C PRO A 100 26.60 3.99 -8.45
N TRP A 101 26.89 5.14 -7.84
CA TRP A 101 26.20 6.43 -8.07
C TRP A 101 25.85 6.74 -9.54
N PRO A 102 26.72 6.55 -10.55
CA PRO A 102 26.36 6.83 -11.94
C PRO A 102 25.24 5.94 -12.50
N PHE A 103 25.05 4.73 -11.96
CA PHE A 103 23.98 3.82 -12.38
C PHE A 103 22.70 4.00 -11.55
N LYS A 104 22.80 4.55 -10.33
CA LYS A 104 21.63 4.79 -9.47
C LYS A 104 20.70 5.87 -10.02
N VAL A 105 21.26 6.87 -10.71
CA VAL A 105 20.51 7.96 -11.36
C VAL A 105 19.67 7.43 -12.53
N THR A 106 20.17 6.42 -13.25
CA THR A 106 19.51 5.88 -14.46
C THR A 106 18.26 5.06 -14.17
N PHE A 107 18.13 4.48 -12.97
CA PHE A 107 17.05 3.54 -12.62
C PHE A 107 16.06 4.08 -11.59
N SER A 108 16.15 5.35 -11.21
CA SER A 108 15.25 5.94 -10.21
C SER A 108 13.86 6.15 -10.81
N VAL A 109 13.04 5.11 -10.80
CA VAL A 109 11.62 5.18 -11.14
C VAL A 109 10.92 5.86 -9.96
N LYS A 110 10.43 7.08 -10.18
CA LYS A 110 9.74 7.85 -9.13
C LYS A 110 8.28 8.07 -9.45
N SER A 111 7.95 8.16 -10.73
CA SER A 111 6.60 8.53 -11.15
C SER A 111 5.78 7.33 -11.64
N THR A 112 4.46 7.51 -11.69
CA THR A 112 3.56 6.57 -12.38
C THR A 112 3.93 6.42 -13.84
N ASN A 113 4.38 7.50 -14.49
CA ASN A 113 4.73 7.53 -15.91
C ASN A 113 6.00 6.72 -16.18
N ASP A 114 6.98 6.76 -15.28
CA ASP A 114 8.20 5.94 -15.37
C ASP A 114 7.86 4.45 -15.30
N ILE A 115 6.96 4.06 -14.38
CA ILE A 115 6.50 2.68 -14.23
C ILE A 115 5.74 2.23 -15.48
N GLU A 116 4.87 3.09 -16.02
CA GLU A 116 4.10 2.80 -17.23
C GLU A 116 5.01 2.59 -18.44
N GLN A 117 6.00 3.46 -18.63
CA GLN A 117 7.00 3.31 -19.70
C GLN A 117 7.84 2.05 -19.53
N LEU A 118 8.30 1.74 -18.30
CA LEU A 118 9.13 0.58 -18.01
C LEU A 118 8.38 -0.75 -18.25
N LEU A 119 7.09 -0.79 -17.94
CA LEU A 119 6.27 -2.00 -18.01
C LEU A 119 5.42 -2.09 -19.29
N ASP A 120 5.55 -1.13 -20.22
CA ASP A 120 4.75 -1.00 -21.44
C ASP A 120 3.24 -1.01 -21.15
N LEU A 121 2.83 -0.20 -20.17
CA LEU A 121 1.43 -0.01 -19.75
C LEU A 121 0.82 1.24 -20.38
N ARG A 122 -0.51 1.33 -20.40
CA ARG A 122 -1.18 2.51 -20.93
C ARG A 122 -1.09 3.67 -19.92
N PRO A 123 -1.04 4.92 -20.41
CA PRO A 123 -1.08 6.09 -19.54
C PRO A 123 -2.26 6.04 -18.55
N GLY A 124 -1.96 6.10 -17.26
CA GLY A 124 -2.94 6.04 -16.17
C GLY A 124 -3.28 4.66 -15.63
N ASP A 125 -2.81 3.56 -16.25
CA ASP A 125 -3.04 2.20 -15.73
C ASP A 125 -2.44 2.04 -14.33
N VAL A 126 -1.22 2.54 -14.08
CA VAL A 126 -0.58 2.41 -12.76
C VAL A 126 -1.40 3.13 -11.70
N ARG A 127 -1.84 4.36 -11.99
CA ARG A 127 -2.71 5.14 -11.09
C ARG A 127 -4.03 4.43 -10.80
N LEU A 128 -4.66 3.83 -11.81
CA LEU A 128 -5.91 3.08 -11.63
C LEU A 128 -5.71 1.85 -10.75
N MET A 129 -4.60 1.15 -10.91
CA MET A 129 -4.28 -0.04 -10.12
C MET A 129 -3.91 0.29 -8.68
N LEU A 130 -3.16 1.37 -8.45
CA LEU A 130 -2.76 1.81 -7.12
C LEU A 130 -3.89 2.50 -6.35
N ARG A 131 -4.98 2.92 -7.01
CA ARG A 131 -6.13 3.59 -6.38
C ARG A 131 -6.72 2.82 -5.20
N GLY A 132 -6.74 1.49 -5.26
CA GLY A 132 -7.26 0.65 -4.18
C GLY A 132 -6.27 0.39 -3.04
N LEU A 133 -5.04 0.89 -3.17
CA LEU A 133 -3.90 0.67 -2.27
C LEU A 133 -3.45 1.95 -1.57
N HIS A 134 -4.30 2.98 -1.51
CA HIS A 134 -3.96 4.28 -0.91
C HIS A 134 -3.54 4.18 0.56
N SER A 135 -3.96 3.14 1.27
CA SER A 135 -3.51 2.87 2.64
C SER A 135 -2.05 2.44 2.75
N LEU A 136 -1.45 1.99 1.64
CA LEU A 136 -0.08 1.49 1.55
C LEU A 136 0.80 2.42 0.70
N ILE A 137 0.25 2.95 -0.38
CA ILE A 137 0.95 3.69 -1.42
C ILE A 137 0.15 4.94 -1.78
N ASN A 138 0.77 6.11 -1.65
CA ASN A 138 0.21 7.36 -2.13
C ASN A 138 0.70 7.68 -3.54
N VAL A 139 -0.15 8.34 -4.32
CA VAL A 139 0.20 8.88 -5.63
C VAL A 139 -0.06 10.38 -5.57
N GLU A 140 1.00 11.16 -5.43
CA GLU A 140 0.96 12.61 -5.26
C GLU A 140 1.36 13.30 -6.57
N TYR A 141 0.73 14.42 -6.90
CA TYR A 141 1.19 15.26 -8.01
C TYR A 141 2.28 16.19 -7.47
N GLY A 142 3.38 16.34 -8.21
CA GLY A 142 4.34 17.39 -7.94
C GLY A 142 3.70 18.77 -8.10
N GLU A 143 4.35 19.81 -7.58
CA GLU A 143 3.99 21.20 -7.84
C GLU A 143 5.16 21.84 -8.60
N ASP A 144 4.85 22.51 -9.71
CA ASP A 144 5.85 23.25 -10.47
C ASP A 144 6.30 24.52 -9.71
N ALA A 145 7.23 25.28 -10.28
CA ALA A 145 7.72 26.52 -9.66
C ALA A 145 6.63 27.58 -9.42
N ASN A 146 5.45 27.43 -10.02
CA ASN A 146 4.30 28.31 -9.90
C ASN A 146 3.22 27.74 -8.95
N GLY A 147 3.43 26.55 -8.38
CA GLY A 147 2.45 25.85 -7.55
C GLY A 147 1.36 25.13 -8.34
N GLU A 148 1.54 24.97 -9.66
CA GLU A 148 0.61 24.23 -10.50
C GLU A 148 0.95 22.73 -10.48
N PRO A 149 -0.04 21.82 -10.52
CA PRO A 149 0.23 20.39 -10.49
C PRO A 149 1.08 19.97 -11.70
N GLU A 150 2.22 19.34 -11.45
CA GLU A 150 3.02 18.69 -12.48
C GLU A 150 2.24 17.53 -13.11
N GLU A 151 2.54 17.23 -14.38
CA GLU A 151 1.91 16.11 -15.08
C GLU A 151 2.33 14.74 -14.49
N ASP A 152 3.54 14.68 -13.93
CA ASP A 152 4.08 13.47 -13.32
C ASP A 152 3.61 13.32 -11.87
N SER A 153 3.09 12.13 -11.56
CA SER A 153 2.68 11.78 -10.20
C SER A 153 3.72 10.91 -9.52
N GLU A 154 4.24 11.32 -8.38
CA GLU A 154 5.21 10.57 -7.58
C GLU A 154 4.52 9.44 -6.79
N VAL A 155 5.15 8.27 -6.78
CA VAL A 155 4.69 7.08 -6.05
C VAL A 155 5.40 6.98 -4.71
N ILE A 156 4.66 7.19 -3.62
CA ILE A 156 5.20 7.27 -2.26
C ILE A 156 4.66 6.11 -1.43
N VAL A 157 5.55 5.24 -0.96
CA VAL A 157 5.15 4.19 -0.01
C VAL A 157 5.06 4.77 1.40
N HIS A 158 3.93 4.58 2.07
CA HIS A 158 3.68 5.19 3.37
C HIS A 158 4.63 4.73 4.48
N HIS A 159 5.00 3.45 4.47
CA HIS A 159 5.82 2.84 5.52
C HIS A 159 6.81 1.85 4.95
N THR A 160 8.07 1.94 5.39
CA THR A 160 9.14 1.01 5.01
C THR A 160 8.81 -0.44 5.35
N SER A 161 8.01 -0.70 6.39
CA SER A 161 7.59 -2.06 6.74
C SER A 161 6.78 -2.76 5.64
N PHE A 162 6.13 -2.00 4.74
CA PHE A 162 5.49 -2.55 3.55
C PHE A 162 6.51 -2.91 2.46
N LEU A 163 7.56 -2.10 2.29
CA LEU A 163 8.69 -2.45 1.41
C LEU A 163 9.42 -3.69 1.93
N ASP A 164 9.62 -3.80 3.25
CA ASP A 164 10.22 -4.98 3.88
C ASP A 164 9.36 -6.22 3.67
N PHE A 165 8.03 -6.07 3.73
CA PHE A 165 7.09 -7.13 3.40
C PHE A 165 7.24 -7.58 1.94
N LEU A 166 7.22 -6.65 0.97
CA LEU A 166 7.37 -6.98 -0.45
C LEU A 166 8.72 -7.65 -0.77
N ASN A 167 9.79 -7.23 -0.10
CA ASN A 167 11.15 -7.74 -0.33
C ASN A 167 11.46 -9.05 0.40
N ASP A 168 10.61 -9.53 1.30
CA ASP A 168 10.80 -10.77 2.05
C ASP A 168 9.85 -11.87 1.53
N PRO A 169 10.33 -12.85 0.74
CA PRO A 169 9.49 -13.92 0.20
C PRO A 169 8.77 -14.74 1.28
N ALA A 170 9.33 -14.85 2.49
CA ALA A 170 8.70 -15.57 3.58
C ALA A 170 7.48 -14.82 4.15
N ARG A 171 7.41 -13.50 3.94
CA ARG A 171 6.32 -12.63 4.40
C ARG A 171 5.31 -12.35 3.30
N SER A 172 5.76 -12.05 2.09
CA SER A 172 4.89 -11.71 0.96
C SER A 172 4.30 -12.93 0.25
N ALA A 173 4.87 -14.12 0.42
CA ALA A 173 4.39 -15.39 -0.14
C ALA A 173 4.01 -15.30 -1.63
N GLU A 174 2.71 -15.14 -1.93
CA GLU A 174 2.19 -15.00 -3.31
C GLU A 174 2.58 -13.67 -3.99
N PHE A 175 3.13 -12.71 -3.24
CA PHE A 175 3.56 -11.38 -3.69
C PHE A 175 5.07 -11.21 -3.86
N HIS A 176 5.82 -12.31 -4.01
CA HIS A 176 7.25 -12.34 -4.39
C HIS A 176 7.47 -12.85 -5.82
#